data_AF-A0A842YP10-F1
#
_entry.id   AF-A0A842YP10-F1
#
_cell.length_a   1.000
_cell.length_b   1.000
_cell.length_c   1.000
_cell.angle_alpha   90.00
_cell.angle_beta   90.00
_cell.angle_gamma   90.00
#
_symmetry.space_group_name_H-M   'P 1'
#
loop_
_entity.id
_entity.type
_entity.pdbx_description
1 polymer ?
#
loop_
_entity_poly.entity_id
_entity_poly.type
_entity_poly.pdbx_seq_one_letter_code
_entity_poly.pdbx_strand_id
1 'polypeptide(L)'
;MASWKKLSEINTYEVFDELETSSNGLGEAEVSRRLNIHGLNEIRFKKPGPLLRFLKQFQSLLVYVLIVVGVFTAIIGEWIDTVVIAGVVVLNSATNPWVLYGILITAAITLLIIYLPGLEFIFKTGPFPSTWWALIVPFSLTGLLAVEVEKYLMRRWNHE
;
A
#
# COMPACT_ATOMS: atom_id res chain seq x y z
N MET A 1 -23.14 27.57 -10.71
CA MET A 1 -23.03 26.10 -10.61
C MET A 1 -23.94 25.67 -9.48
N ALA A 2 -25.06 25.01 -9.78
CA ALA A 2 -26.05 24.64 -8.77
C ALA A 2 -25.44 23.67 -7.75
N SER A 3 -25.79 23.84 -6.47
CA SER A 3 -25.36 22.91 -5.43
C SER A 3 -26.07 21.58 -5.61
N TRP A 4 -25.30 20.50 -5.74
CA TRP A 4 -25.83 19.13 -5.89
C TRP A 4 -26.80 18.74 -4.75
N LYS A 5 -26.58 19.28 -3.55
CA LYS A 5 -27.44 19.06 -2.38
C LYS A 5 -28.82 19.74 -2.54
N LYS A 6 -28.86 20.91 -3.19
CA LYS A 6 -30.11 21.62 -3.50
C LYS A 6 -30.91 20.85 -4.57
N LEU A 7 -30.23 20.36 -5.60
CA LEU A 7 -30.86 19.65 -6.73
C LEU A 7 -31.52 18.32 -6.32
N SER A 8 -31.02 17.64 -5.29
CA SER A 8 -31.61 16.38 -4.80
C SER A 8 -32.88 16.55 -3.98
N GLU A 9 -33.17 17.77 -3.52
CA GLU A 9 -34.28 18.06 -2.60
C GLU A 9 -35.51 18.67 -3.32
N ILE A 10 -35.36 19.06 -4.59
CA ILE A 10 -36.40 19.74 -5.40
C ILE A 10 -37.14 18.78 -6.35
N ASN A 11 -38.31 19.21 -6.83
CA ASN A 11 -39.13 18.40 -7.74
C ASN A 11 -38.56 18.36 -9.18
N THR A 12 -39.01 17.40 -9.99
CA THR A 12 -38.48 17.20 -11.36
C THR A 12 -38.67 18.40 -12.28
N TYR A 13 -39.77 19.16 -12.13
CA TYR A 13 -40.04 20.34 -12.96
C TYR A 13 -39.10 21.50 -12.60
N GLU A 14 -38.79 21.69 -11.32
CA GLU A 14 -37.82 22.67 -10.82
C GLU A 14 -36.38 22.31 -11.22
N VAL A 15 -36.04 21.01 -11.27
CA VAL A 15 -34.74 20.57 -11.79
C VAL A 15 -34.60 20.93 -13.27
N PHE A 16 -35.67 20.76 -14.06
CA PHE A 16 -35.68 21.11 -15.48
C PHE A 16 -35.51 22.61 -15.72
N ASP A 17 -36.14 23.44 -14.89
CA ASP A 17 -36.00 24.89 -14.95
C ASP A 17 -34.58 25.33 -14.56
N GLU A 18 -34.05 24.86 -13.43
CA GLU A 18 -32.71 25.22 -12.93
C GLU A 18 -31.57 24.73 -13.85
N LEU A 19 -31.73 23.59 -14.54
CA LEU A 19 -30.73 23.04 -15.48
C LEU A 19 -30.98 23.44 -16.94
N GLU A 20 -32.01 24.26 -17.20
CA GLU A 20 -32.47 24.66 -18.52
C GLU A 20 -32.57 23.45 -19.47
N THR A 21 -33.26 22.39 -19.03
CA THR A 21 -33.40 21.14 -19.78
C THR A 21 -34.85 20.67 -19.77
N SER A 22 -35.17 19.69 -20.62
CA SER A 22 -36.52 19.12 -20.71
C SER A 22 -36.51 17.61 -20.50
N SER A 23 -37.70 17.03 -20.36
CA SER A 23 -37.90 15.57 -20.34
C SER A 23 -37.50 14.87 -21.63
N ASN A 24 -37.52 15.59 -22.77
CA ASN A 24 -37.06 15.08 -24.07
C ASN A 24 -35.55 15.25 -24.26
N GLY A 25 -34.83 15.74 -23.26
CA GLY A 25 -33.40 16.02 -23.31
C GLY A 25 -33.07 17.42 -23.86
N LEU A 26 -31.81 17.60 -24.23
CA LEU A 26 -31.26 18.83 -24.79
C LEU A 26 -31.22 18.73 -26.32
N GLY A 27 -31.47 19.84 -27.01
CA GLY A 27 -31.30 19.92 -28.46
C GLY A 27 -29.83 19.89 -28.88
N GLU A 28 -29.53 19.36 -30.07
CA GLU A 28 -28.19 19.29 -30.67
C GLU A 28 -27.40 20.61 -30.61
N ALA A 29 -28.08 21.73 -30.86
CA ALA A 29 -27.48 23.06 -30.81
C ALA A 29 -27.04 23.45 -29.38
N GLU A 30 -27.85 23.10 -28.37
CA GLU A 30 -27.55 23.39 -26.96
C GLU A 30 -26.46 22.47 -26.43
N VAL A 31 -26.48 21.20 -26.82
CA VAL A 31 -25.40 20.24 -26.53
C VAL A 31 -24.07 20.77 -27.07
N SER A 32 -24.05 21.20 -28.32
CA SER A 32 -22.85 21.78 -28.95
C SER A 32 -22.37 23.04 -28.24
N ARG A 33 -23.30 23.91 -27.81
CA ARG A 33 -22.99 25.12 -27.03
C ARG A 33 -22.35 24.77 -25.68
N ARG A 34 -22.97 23.87 -24.91
CA ARG A 34 -22.47 23.44 -23.58
C ARG A 34 -21.13 22.72 -23.69
N LEU A 35 -20.94 21.91 -24.72
CA LEU A 35 -19.67 21.22 -24.96
C LEU A 35 -18.52 22.21 -25.24
N ASN A 36 -18.78 23.31 -25.94
CA ASN A 36 -17.77 24.33 -26.21
C ASN A 36 -17.40 25.14 -24.96
N ILE A 37 -18.35 25.39 -24.06
CA ILE A 37 -18.13 26.15 -22.82
C ILE A 37 -17.46 25.31 -21.74
N HIS A 38 -17.94 24.08 -21.52
CA HIS A 38 -17.52 23.24 -20.39
C HIS A 38 -16.46 22.20 -20.77
N GLY A 39 -16.29 21.93 -22.06
CA GLY A 39 -15.47 20.82 -22.54
C GLY A 39 -16.12 19.46 -22.26
N LEU A 40 -15.38 18.40 -22.59
CA LEU A 40 -15.79 17.04 -22.30
C LEU A 40 -15.81 16.81 -20.79
N ASN A 41 -16.85 16.16 -20.28
CA ASN A 41 -16.94 15.72 -18.90
C ASN A 41 -16.05 14.49 -18.66
N GLU A 42 -14.74 14.65 -18.83
CA GLU A 42 -13.74 13.63 -18.59
C GLU A 42 -12.75 14.06 -17.50
N ILE A 43 -12.49 13.18 -16.54
CA ILE A 43 -11.46 13.39 -15.54
C ILE A 43 -10.10 13.09 -16.19
N ARG A 44 -9.36 14.14 -16.57
CA ARG A 44 -8.03 13.98 -17.15
C ARG A 44 -7.00 13.64 -16.06
N PHE A 45 -6.66 12.36 -15.95
CA PHE A 45 -5.54 11.94 -15.11
C PHE A 45 -4.22 12.14 -15.87
N LYS A 46 -3.39 13.10 -15.44
CA LYS A 46 -1.98 13.14 -15.87
C LYS A 46 -1.27 11.93 -15.27
N LYS A 47 -1.02 10.91 -16.09
CA LYS A 47 -0.24 9.75 -15.68
C LYS A 47 1.19 10.23 -15.38
N PRO A 48 1.72 10.06 -14.15
CA PRO A 48 3.10 10.43 -13.87
C PRO A 48 4.05 9.64 -14.77
N GLY A 49 5.15 10.29 -15.17
CA GLY A 49 6.18 9.68 -16.03
C GLY A 49 6.79 8.43 -15.39
N PRO A 50 7.39 7.52 -16.20
CA PRO A 50 7.88 6.22 -15.74
C PRO A 50 8.91 6.32 -14.60
N LEU A 51 9.85 7.26 -14.67
CA LEU A 51 10.84 7.53 -13.61
C LEU A 51 10.19 8.00 -12.30
N LEU A 52 9.21 8.90 -12.38
CA LEU A 52 8.53 9.42 -11.19
C LEU A 52 7.64 8.36 -10.55
N ARG A 53 7.09 7.43 -11.35
CA ARG A 53 6.34 6.27 -10.87
C ARG A 53 7.24 5.28 -10.12
N PHE A 54 8.44 5.02 -10.65
CA PHE A 54 9.47 4.21 -10.00
C PHE A 54 9.95 4.82 -8.68
N LEU A 55 10.28 6.11 -8.66
CA LEU A 55 10.74 6.79 -7.44
C LEU A 55 9.67 6.85 -6.34
N LYS A 56 8.38 6.99 -6.71
CA LYS A 56 7.28 6.92 -5.73
C LYS A 56 7.11 5.54 -5.09
N GLN A 57 7.58 4.46 -5.71
CA GLN A 57 7.48 3.10 -5.14
C GLN A 57 8.43 2.88 -3.96
N PHE A 58 9.54 3.62 -3.89
CA PHE A 58 10.46 3.61 -2.74
C PHE A 58 9.94 4.39 -1.53
N GLN A 59 8.75 5.01 -1.60
CA GLN A 59 8.14 5.70 -0.45
C GLN A 59 7.34 4.78 0.48
N SER A 60 7.32 3.47 0.25
CA SER A 60 6.71 2.56 1.21
C SER A 60 7.65 2.34 2.39
N LEU A 61 7.13 2.54 3.61
CA LEU A 61 7.84 2.28 4.87
C LEU A 61 8.51 0.89 4.87
N LEU A 62 7.84 -0.10 4.29
CA LEU A 62 8.34 -1.47 4.17
C LEU A 62 9.64 -1.57 3.37
N VAL A 63 9.79 -0.82 2.27
CA VAL A 63 11.03 -0.82 1.47
C VAL A 63 12.19 -0.22 2.26
N TYR A 64 11.96 0.87 3.02
CA TYR A 64 12.99 1.43 3.90
C TYR A 64 13.42 0.44 4.98
N VAL A 65 12.47 -0.24 5.63
CA VAL A 65 12.78 -1.27 6.63
C VAL A 65 13.63 -2.39 6.01
N LEU A 66 13.26 -2.89 4.83
CA LEU A 66 14.04 -3.94 4.15
C LEU A 66 15.45 -3.49 3.74
N ILE A 67 15.60 -2.25 3.28
CA ILE A 67 16.93 -1.70 2.94
C ILE A 67 17.80 -1.60 4.20
N VAL A 68 17.25 -1.08 5.30
CA VAL A 68 17.98 -0.99 6.58
C VAL A 68 18.41 -2.37 7.05
N VAL A 69 17.49 -3.34 7.08
CA VAL A 69 17.80 -4.73 7.45
C VAL A 69 18.86 -5.32 6.53
N GLY A 70 18.72 -5.19 5.20
CA GLY A 70 19.69 -5.70 4.23
C GLY A 70 21.09 -5.12 4.41
N VAL A 71 21.21 -3.84 4.76
CA VAL A 71 22.51 -3.21 5.09
C VAL A 71 23.11 -3.82 6.35
N PHE A 72 22.33 -3.98 7.42
CA PHE A 72 22.81 -4.62 8.65
C PHE A 72 23.22 -6.08 8.41
N THR A 73 22.43 -6.86 7.68
CA THR A 73 22.73 -8.25 7.32
C THR A 73 24.02 -8.36 6.49
N ALA A 74 24.25 -7.42 5.57
CA ALA A 74 25.48 -7.36 4.79
C ALA A 74 26.71 -7.06 5.68
N ILE A 75 26.57 -6.16 6.66
CA ILE A 75 27.63 -5.85 7.63
C ILE A 75 27.96 -7.07 8.50
N ILE A 76 26.95 -7.85 8.88
CA ILE A 76 27.11 -9.11 9.64
C ILE A 76 27.82 -10.18 8.79
N GLY A 77 27.82 -10.06 7.46
CA GLY A 77 28.48 -10.98 6.54
C GLY A 77 27.60 -12.15 6.09
N GLU A 78 26.28 -12.07 6.31
CA GLU A 78 25.31 -13.06 5.83
C GLU A 78 24.98 -12.79 4.35
N TRP A 79 25.89 -13.21 3.47
CA TRP A 79 25.80 -12.92 2.03
C TRP A 79 24.57 -13.54 1.35
N ILE A 80 24.14 -14.73 1.79
CA ILE A 80 22.96 -15.41 1.25
C ILE A 80 21.71 -14.59 1.56
N ASP A 81 21.52 -14.23 2.83
CA ASP A 81 20.37 -13.45 3.28
C ASP A 81 20.38 -12.03 2.68
N THR A 82 21.55 -11.42 2.54
CA THR A 82 21.73 -10.13 1.87
C THR A 82 21.25 -10.18 0.42
N VAL A 83 21.65 -11.20 -0.35
CA VAL A 83 21.25 -11.36 -1.76
C VAL A 83 19.75 -11.65 -1.87
N VAL A 84 19.19 -12.45 -0.97
CA VAL A 84 17.75 -12.73 -0.90
C VAL A 84 16.96 -11.45 -0.62
N ILE A 85 17.35 -10.67 0.40
CA ILE A 85 16.69 -9.40 0.76
C ILE A 85 16.79 -8.40 -0.39
N ALA A 86 17.98 -8.25 -1.00
CA ALA A 86 18.18 -7.37 -2.15
C ALA A 86 17.29 -7.79 -3.34
N GLY A 87 17.19 -9.09 -3.62
CA GLY A 87 16.29 -9.64 -4.63
C GLY A 87 14.83 -9.33 -4.35
N VAL A 88 14.40 -9.48 -3.08
CA VAL A 88 13.03 -9.12 -2.65
C VAL A 88 12.76 -7.63 -2.83
N VAL A 89 13.68 -6.73 -2.43
CA VAL A 89 13.50 -5.28 -2.60
C VAL A 89 13.35 -4.91 -4.09
N VAL A 90 14.17 -5.49 -4.95
CA VAL A 90 14.11 -5.26 -6.40
C VAL A 90 12.80 -5.80 -7.00
N LEU A 91 12.37 -7.00 -6.60
CA LEU A 91 11.13 -7.62 -7.09
C LEU A 91 9.87 -6.93 -6.54
N ASN A 92 9.89 -6.49 -5.28
CA ASN A 92 8.79 -5.82 -4.59
C ASN A 92 8.55 -4.38 -5.11
N SER A 93 9.55 -3.77 -5.77
CA SER A 93 9.38 -2.50 -6.48
C SER A 93 8.27 -2.56 -7.55
N ALA A 94 7.99 -3.74 -8.10
CA ALA A 94 6.82 -4.00 -8.93
C ALA A 94 5.77 -4.76 -8.10
N THR A 95 4.56 -4.22 -7.97
CA THR A 95 3.44 -4.75 -7.19
C THR A 95 3.12 -6.21 -7.54
N ASN A 96 3.81 -7.15 -6.87
CA ASN A 96 3.77 -8.55 -7.19
C ASN A 96 3.22 -9.35 -6.00
N PRO A 97 1.99 -9.89 -6.09
CA PRO A 97 1.40 -10.69 -5.02
C PRO A 97 2.17 -12.01 -4.76
N TRP A 98 3.03 -12.46 -5.67
CA TRP A 98 3.82 -13.70 -5.53
C TRP A 98 4.77 -13.69 -4.32
N VAL A 99 5.21 -12.52 -3.83
CA VAL A 99 6.09 -12.42 -2.66
C VAL A 99 5.38 -12.91 -1.38
N LEU A 100 4.08 -12.63 -1.23
CA LEU A 100 3.30 -13.10 -0.09
C LEU A 100 3.20 -14.62 -0.08
N TYR A 101 2.98 -15.23 -1.25
CA TYR A 101 2.99 -16.69 -1.37
C TYR A 101 4.35 -17.28 -1.00
N GLY A 102 5.46 -16.64 -1.39
CA GLY A 102 6.81 -17.05 -0.98
C GLY A 102 6.99 -17.03 0.55
N ILE A 103 6.61 -15.93 1.22
CA ILE A 103 6.69 -15.82 2.69
C ILE A 103 5.82 -16.89 3.35
N LEU A 104 4.58 -17.09 2.87
CA LEU A 104 3.67 -18.10 3.41
C LEU A 104 4.20 -19.52 3.23
N ILE A 105 4.75 -19.85 2.06
CA ILE A 105 5.35 -21.16 1.80
C ILE A 105 6.56 -21.39 2.70
N THR A 106 7.43 -20.39 2.83
CA THR A 106 8.63 -20.50 3.68
C THR A 106 8.23 -20.66 5.15
N ALA A 107 7.29 -19.85 5.63
CA ALA A 107 6.75 -19.96 6.99
C ALA A 107 6.08 -21.32 7.23
N ALA A 108 5.31 -21.82 6.26
CA ALA A 108 4.68 -23.13 6.35
C ALA A 108 5.71 -24.26 6.38
N ILE A 109 6.77 -24.20 5.57
CA ILE A 109 7.87 -25.17 5.60
C ILE A 109 8.61 -25.09 6.94
N THR A 110 8.91 -23.90 7.45
CA THR A 110 9.57 -23.74 8.76
C THR A 110 8.71 -24.30 9.89
N LEU A 111 7.40 -24.04 9.89
CA LEU A 111 6.47 -24.64 10.85
C LEU A 111 6.44 -26.16 10.69
N LEU A 112 6.37 -26.67 9.46
CA LEU A 112 6.38 -28.10 9.19
C LEU A 112 7.66 -28.77 9.72
N ILE A 113 8.84 -28.15 9.55
CA ILE A 113 10.11 -28.65 10.08
C ILE A 113 10.10 -28.67 11.62
N ILE A 114 9.56 -27.63 12.26
CA ILE A 114 9.51 -27.53 13.73
C ILE A 114 8.53 -28.54 14.34
N TYR A 115 7.40 -28.82 13.68
CA TYR A 115 6.34 -29.67 14.22
C TYR A 115 6.39 -31.13 13.74
N LEU A 116 7.19 -31.47 12.72
CA LEU A 116 7.35 -32.86 12.28
C LEU A 116 8.35 -33.61 13.16
N PRO A 117 7.91 -34.63 13.93
CA PRO A 117 8.82 -35.46 14.71
C PRO A 117 9.75 -36.25 13.77
N GLY A 118 11.05 -36.22 14.06
CA GLY A 118 12.09 -36.91 13.27
C GLY A 118 12.96 -35.98 12.40
N LEU A 119 12.45 -34.81 11.99
CA LEU A 119 13.29 -33.80 11.31
C LEU A 119 14.25 -33.08 12.29
N GLU A 120 13.91 -33.03 13.57
CA GLU A 120 14.74 -32.48 14.65
C GLU A 120 16.16 -33.09 14.68
N PHE A 121 16.31 -34.36 14.30
CA PHE A 121 17.60 -35.04 14.24
C PHE A 121 18.49 -34.56 13.10
N ILE A 122 17.90 -34.23 11.95
CA ILE A 122 18.61 -33.75 10.76
C ILE A 122 18.95 -32.26 10.90
N PHE A 123 18.02 -31.47 11.45
CA PHE A 123 18.13 -30.01 11.52
C PHE A 123 18.58 -29.47 12.89
N LYS A 124 18.77 -30.33 13.89
CA LYS A 124 19.15 -29.95 15.28
C LYS A 124 18.25 -28.87 15.87
N THR A 125 16.97 -28.86 15.51
CA THR A 125 15.97 -27.90 15.99
C THR A 125 15.36 -28.44 17.28
N GLY A 126 15.42 -27.66 18.37
CA GLY A 126 14.77 -27.98 19.64
C GLY A 126 13.69 -26.95 19.99
N PRO A 127 12.77 -27.27 20.91
CA PRO A 127 11.73 -26.35 21.34
C PRO A 127 12.36 -25.09 21.96
N PHE A 128 11.84 -23.94 21.56
CA PHE A 128 12.35 -22.64 21.96
C PHE A 128 12.17 -22.42 23.47
N PRO A 129 13.22 -22.11 24.25
CA PRO A 129 13.10 -22.01 25.70
C PRO A 129 12.18 -20.86 26.12
N SER A 130 11.31 -21.11 27.11
CA SER A 130 10.30 -20.13 27.56
C SER A 130 10.89 -18.83 28.11
N THR A 131 12.14 -18.84 28.54
CA THR A 131 12.89 -17.68 29.06
C THR A 131 13.11 -16.58 28.03
N TRP A 132 13.18 -16.93 26.74
CA TRP A 132 13.42 -15.96 25.68
C TRP A 132 12.21 -15.06 25.41
N TRP A 133 10.99 -15.49 25.75
CA TRP A 133 9.80 -14.64 25.64
C TRP A 133 9.93 -13.37 26.48
N ALA A 134 10.64 -13.43 27.62
CA ALA A 134 10.92 -12.27 28.45
C ALA A 134 11.83 -11.24 27.75
N LEU A 135 12.62 -11.65 26.76
CA LEU A 135 13.47 -10.76 25.95
C LEU A 135 12.76 -10.33 24.66
N ILE A 136 12.07 -11.24 23.99
CA ILE A 136 11.39 -10.98 22.70
C ILE A 136 10.25 -9.98 22.88
N VAL A 137 9.44 -10.11 23.93
CA VAL A 137 8.25 -9.26 24.10
C VAL A 137 8.63 -7.78 24.28
N PRO A 138 9.56 -7.40 25.19
CA PRO A 138 10.02 -6.02 25.29
C PRO A 138 10.67 -5.52 23.99
N PHE A 139 11.50 -6.34 23.35
CA PHE A 139 12.18 -5.96 22.11
C PHE A 139 11.18 -5.70 20.97
N SER A 140 10.16 -6.56 20.83
CA SER A 140 9.09 -6.41 19.84
C SER A 140 8.21 -5.19 20.12
N LEU A 141 8.01 -4.85 21.39
CA LEU A 141 7.25 -3.68 21.80
C LEU A 141 7.94 -2.37 21.38
N THR A 142 9.28 -2.34 21.35
CA THR A 142 10.02 -1.17 20.86
C THR A 142 9.72 -0.87 19.39
N GLY A 143 9.59 -1.90 18.55
CA GLY A 143 9.23 -1.74 17.14
C GLY A 143 7.82 -1.17 16.96
N LEU A 144 6.86 -1.61 17.77
CA LEU A 144 5.49 -1.06 17.76
C LEU A 144 5.45 0.41 18.16
N LEU A 145 6.17 0.78 19.21
CA LEU A 145 6.26 2.17 19.65
C LEU A 145 6.92 3.05 18.59
N ALA A 146 7.96 2.56 17.91
CA ALA A 146 8.60 3.28 16.81
C ALA A 146 7.62 3.58 15.67
N VAL A 147 6.83 2.59 15.25
CA VAL A 147 5.81 2.76 14.18
C VAL A 147 4.69 3.71 14.61
N GLU A 148 4.26 3.65 15.88
CA GLU A 148 3.21 4.55 16.37
C GLU A 148 3.71 6.00 16.46
N VAL A 149 4.95 6.20 16.89
CA VAL A 149 5.62 7.52 16.90
C VAL A 149 5.76 8.06 15.48
N GLU A 150 6.18 7.23 14.53
CA GLU A 150 6.27 7.61 13.12
C GLU A 150 4.91 8.06 12.57
N LYS A 151 3.86 7.27 12.79
CA LYS A 151 2.49 7.65 12.37
C LYS A 151 2.02 8.93 13.04
N TYR A 152 2.33 9.11 14.32
CA TYR A 152 2.00 10.33 15.05
C TYR A 152 2.69 11.56 14.46
N LEU A 153 3.99 11.46 14.17
CA LEU A 153 4.77 12.55 13.57
C LEU A 153 4.28 12.89 12.15
N MET A 154 3.99 11.87 11.33
CA MET A 154 3.47 12.10 9.97
C MET A 154 2.08 12.73 9.97
N ARG A 155 1.18 12.34 10.90
CA ARG A 155 -0.12 12.98 11.06
C ARG A 155 0.02 14.47 11.42
N ARG A 156 1.00 14.81 12.25
CA ARG A 156 1.25 16.19 12.66
C ARG A 156 1.83 17.05 11.54
N TRP A 157 2.66 16.47 10.67
CA TRP A 157 3.30 17.17 9.55
C TRP A 157 2.35 17.44 8.37
N ASN A 158 1.36 16.58 8.14
CA ASN A 158 0.41 16.73 7.01
C ASN A 158 -0.80 17.64 7.29
N HIS A 159 -0.86 18.26 8.47
CA HIS A 159 -1.95 19.16 8.88
C HIS A 159 -1.57 20.66 8.86
N GLU A 160 -0.41 21.01 8.29
CA GLU A 160 -0.02 22.38 7.90
C GLU A 160 0.13 22.47 6.38
#